data_AF-A0AAW7YZ09-F1
#
_entry.id   AF-A0AAW7YZ09-F1
#
_cell.length_a   1.000
_cell.length_b   1.000
_cell.length_c   1.000
_cell.angle_alpha   90.00
_cell.angle_beta   90.00
_cell.angle_gamma   90.00
#
_symmetry.space_group_name_H-M   'P 1'
#
loop_
_entity.id
_entity.type
_entity.pdbx_description
1 polymer ?
#
loop_
_entity_poly.entity_id
_entity_poly.type
_entity_poly.pdbx_seq_one_letter_code
_entity_poly.pdbx_strand_id
1 'polypeptide(L)'
;VVGGTTPRVEIQAPKLAAHPWPVEASRDDFDQTQFAPKYQSLKDPFEESWISLSKRPGYARLVGRDYLYSRYNQSLLAQRLT
;
A
#
# COMPACT_ATOMS: atom_id res chain seq x y z
N VAL A 1 -22.42 -7.20 29.66
CA VAL A 1 -22.75 -5.77 29.50
C VAL A 1 -22.35 -5.30 28.10
N VAL A 2 -23.31 -5.21 27.18
CA VAL A 2 -23.16 -4.43 25.96
C VAL A 2 -23.22 -2.96 26.39
N GLY A 3 -22.18 -2.15 26.14
CA GLY A 3 -22.15 -0.72 26.53
C GLY A 3 -21.12 -0.31 27.61
N GLY A 4 -19.98 -1.00 27.73
CA GLY A 4 -18.83 -0.50 28.52
C GLY A 4 -17.94 0.46 27.72
N THR A 5 -17.09 1.23 28.39
CA THR A 5 -16.12 2.17 27.76
C THR A 5 -14.86 1.49 27.22
N THR A 6 -14.70 0.19 27.48
CA THR A 6 -13.52 -0.59 27.06
C THR A 6 -13.76 -1.22 25.68
N PRO A 7 -12.79 -1.16 24.76
CA PRO A 7 -12.88 -1.85 23.47
C PRO A 7 -12.99 -3.37 23.65
N ARG A 8 -13.61 -4.04 22.67
CA ARG A 8 -13.76 -5.50 22.62
C ARG A 8 -13.14 -6.03 21.34
N VAL A 9 -12.49 -7.19 21.44
CA VAL A 9 -11.92 -7.90 20.27
C VAL A 9 -13.02 -8.47 19.38
N GLU A 10 -14.07 -9.01 20.00
CA GLU A 10 -15.23 -9.58 19.30
C GLU A 10 -16.48 -8.75 19.59
N ILE A 11 -17.23 -8.46 18.52
CA ILE A 11 -18.49 -7.71 18.58
C ILE A 11 -19.56 -8.40 17.72
N GLN A 12 -20.82 -8.15 18.03
CA GLN A 12 -21.93 -8.60 17.21
C GLN A 12 -21.98 -7.79 15.91
N ALA A 13 -21.98 -8.47 14.76
CA ALA A 13 -22.12 -7.85 13.45
C ALA A 13 -23.50 -7.18 13.27
N PRO A 14 -23.61 -6.15 12.41
CA PRO A 14 -24.89 -5.53 12.08
C PRO A 14 -25.83 -6.53 11.37
N LYS A 15 -27.14 -6.25 11.42
CA LYS A 15 -28.18 -7.06 10.75
C LYS A 15 -28.23 -6.77 9.24
N LEU A 16 -27.14 -7.01 8.55
CA LEU A 16 -26.99 -6.86 7.10
C LEU A 16 -26.40 -8.14 6.51
N ALA A 17 -26.65 -8.38 5.22
CA ALA A 17 -26.02 -9.48 4.50
C ALA A 17 -24.50 -9.26 4.43
N ALA A 18 -23.73 -10.33 4.63
CA ALA A 18 -22.28 -10.26 4.52
C ALA A 18 -21.85 -10.01 3.07
N HIS A 19 -20.88 -9.13 2.88
CA HIS A 19 -20.29 -8.82 1.59
C HIS A 19 -18.76 -8.91 1.70
N PRO A 20 -18.15 -10.11 1.50
CA PRO A 20 -16.71 -10.28 1.56
C PRO A 20 -16.04 -9.60 0.35
N TRP A 21 -14.87 -9.01 0.58
CA TRP A 21 -14.03 -8.46 -0.49
C TRP A 21 -13.13 -9.56 -1.08
N PRO A 22 -12.70 -9.42 -2.35
CA PRO A 22 -11.70 -10.30 -2.93
C PRO A 22 -10.40 -10.28 -2.12
N VAL A 23 -9.76 -11.43 -2.00
CA VAL A 23 -8.44 -11.55 -1.36
C VAL A 23 -7.38 -11.04 -2.32
N GLU A 24 -6.52 -10.14 -1.85
CA GLU A 24 -5.38 -9.67 -2.64
C GLU A 24 -4.35 -10.78 -2.87
N ALA A 25 -3.70 -10.77 -4.03
CA ALA A 25 -2.59 -11.66 -4.31
C ALA A 25 -1.42 -11.41 -3.35
N SER A 26 -0.78 -12.48 -2.90
CA SER A 26 0.38 -12.41 -2.01
C SER A 26 1.64 -11.86 -2.69
N ARG A 27 1.69 -11.89 -4.02
CA ARG A 27 2.78 -11.40 -4.85
C ARG A 27 2.25 -10.37 -5.84
N ASP A 28 3.04 -9.31 -6.04
CA ASP A 28 2.84 -8.33 -7.09
C ASP A 28 3.98 -8.47 -8.12
N ASP A 29 3.62 -8.77 -9.36
CA ASP A 29 4.56 -8.92 -10.48
C ASP A 29 4.77 -7.62 -11.27
N PHE A 30 4.11 -6.52 -10.88
CA PHE A 30 4.26 -5.20 -11.50
C PHE A 30 3.88 -5.16 -13.00
N ASP A 31 2.90 -5.98 -13.39
CA ASP A 31 2.35 -6.04 -14.75
C ASP A 31 1.23 -5.01 -14.99
N GLN A 32 0.78 -4.33 -13.94
CA GLN A 32 -0.24 -3.29 -14.03
C GLN A 32 0.34 -1.95 -14.52
N THR A 33 -0.52 -1.05 -14.99
CA THR A 33 -0.10 0.30 -15.43
C THR A 33 0.01 1.29 -14.27
N GLN A 34 -0.50 0.94 -13.09
CA GLN A 34 -0.48 1.76 -11.88
C GLN A 34 -0.08 0.92 -10.67
N PHE A 35 0.56 1.55 -9.69
CA PHE A 35 0.91 0.89 -8.44
C PHE A 35 -0.35 0.54 -7.64
N ALA A 36 -0.35 -0.63 -7.00
CA ALA A 36 -1.44 -1.05 -6.13
C ALA A 36 -1.64 -0.06 -4.96
N PRO A 37 -2.89 0.19 -4.50
CA PRO A 37 -3.19 1.15 -3.43
C PRO A 37 -2.51 0.89 -2.08
N LYS A 38 -2.02 -0.34 -1.86
CA LYS A 38 -1.26 -0.72 -0.66
C LYS A 38 0.12 -0.07 -0.57
N TYR A 39 0.67 0.38 -1.69
CA TYR A 39 1.99 0.98 -1.74
C TYR A 39 1.98 2.47 -1.44
N GLN A 40 2.99 2.92 -0.72
CA GLN A 40 3.19 4.31 -0.33
C GLN A 40 4.67 4.72 -0.49
N SER A 41 4.87 5.99 -0.81
CA SER A 41 6.16 6.70 -0.78
C SER A 41 6.22 7.65 0.41
N LEU A 42 7.43 8.13 0.71
CA LEU A 42 7.61 9.19 1.71
C LEU A 42 7.52 10.56 1.03
N LYS A 43 6.47 11.32 1.38
CA LYS A 43 6.20 12.73 1.00
C LYS A 43 5.97 13.01 -0.49
N ASP A 44 6.77 12.45 -1.38
CA ASP A 44 6.67 12.69 -2.82
C ASP A 44 5.59 11.81 -3.46
N PRO A 45 4.76 12.33 -4.36
CA PRO A 45 3.87 11.50 -5.16
C PRO A 45 4.64 10.58 -6.11
N PHE A 46 3.97 9.56 -6.64
CA PHE A 46 4.53 8.71 -7.68
C PHE A 46 4.63 9.51 -8.99
N GLU A 47 5.86 9.75 -9.43
CA GLU A 47 6.16 10.47 -10.65
C GLU A 47 7.18 9.71 -11.50
N GLU A 48 6.97 9.77 -12.82
CA GLU A 48 7.80 9.08 -13.83
C GLU A 48 9.28 9.49 -13.81
N SER A 49 9.57 10.63 -13.17
CA SER A 49 10.93 11.14 -12.92
C SER A 49 11.77 10.18 -12.08
N TRP A 50 11.15 9.48 -11.12
CA TRP A 50 11.87 8.65 -10.15
C TRP A 50 11.31 7.22 -9.97
N ILE A 51 10.04 6.98 -10.31
CA ILE A 51 9.39 5.66 -10.20
C ILE A 51 8.55 5.37 -11.45
N SER A 52 8.60 4.14 -11.95
CA SER A 52 7.90 3.76 -13.19
C SER A 52 7.60 2.27 -13.29
N LEU A 53 6.46 1.93 -13.89
CA LEU A 53 6.09 0.58 -14.33
C LEU A 53 6.22 0.41 -15.85
N SER A 54 6.31 1.51 -16.60
CA SER A 54 6.31 1.51 -18.07
C SER A 54 7.72 1.43 -18.68
N LYS A 55 8.73 1.98 -17.99
CA LYS A 55 10.13 1.99 -18.46
C LYS A 55 10.75 0.59 -18.58
N ARG A 56 10.21 -0.39 -17.85
CA ARG A 56 10.54 -1.82 -17.96
C ARG A 56 9.32 -2.63 -17.54
N PRO A 57 8.44 -3.03 -18.49
CA PRO A 57 7.24 -3.79 -18.17
C PRO A 57 7.54 -5.07 -17.36
N GLY A 58 6.70 -5.37 -16.38
CA GLY A 58 6.89 -6.47 -15.41
C GLY A 58 7.87 -6.15 -14.27
N TYR A 59 8.23 -4.87 -14.08
CA TYR A 59 9.13 -4.43 -13.03
C TYR A 59 8.75 -3.04 -12.50
N ALA A 60 8.83 -2.86 -11.18
CA ALA A 60 8.89 -1.53 -10.57
C ALA A 60 10.32 -0.97 -10.69
N ARG A 61 10.52 0.03 -11.56
CA ARG A 61 11.80 0.72 -11.72
C ARG A 61 11.87 1.94 -10.81
N LEU A 62 12.87 1.97 -9.94
CA LEU A 62 13.24 3.13 -9.13
C LEU A 62 14.55 3.74 -9.63
N VAL A 63 14.61 5.07 -9.73
CA VAL A 63 15.85 5.81 -9.95
C VAL A 63 16.47 6.12 -8.60
N GLY A 64 17.75 5.83 -8.40
CA GLY A 64 18.44 6.14 -7.14
C GLY A 64 18.40 7.65 -6.84
N ARG A 65 18.00 8.01 -5.63
CA ARG A 65 17.95 9.39 -5.13
C ARG A 65 18.70 9.44 -3.78
N ASP A 66 18.14 10.10 -2.77
CA ASP A 66 18.81 10.28 -1.49
C ASP A 66 18.92 8.98 -0.67
N TYR A 67 19.80 9.01 0.34
CA TYR A 67 19.97 7.96 1.34
C TYR A 67 18.74 7.81 2.27
N LEU A 68 18.63 6.67 2.95
CA LEU A 68 17.45 6.28 3.75
C LEU A 68 17.07 7.22 4.90
N TYR A 69 17.99 8.04 5.38
CA TYR A 69 17.74 8.99 6.47
C TYR A 69 17.42 10.41 5.97
N SER A 70 17.47 10.65 4.65
CA SER A 70 17.03 11.92 4.06
C SER A 70 15.55 12.15 4.35
N ARG A 71 15.16 13.40 4.61
CA ARG A 71 13.74 13.76 4.81
C ARG A 71 13.08 14.21 3.51
N TYR A 72 13.74 14.05 2.38
CA TYR A 72 13.35 14.58 1.07
C TYR A 72 13.20 13.45 0.05
N ASN A 73 14.00 13.49 -1.02
CA ASN A 73 13.79 12.73 -2.25
C ASN A 73 14.18 11.25 -2.09
N GLN A 74 13.44 10.47 -1.32
CA GLN A 74 13.74 9.05 -1.11
C GLN A 74 13.12 8.15 -2.17
N SER A 75 13.93 7.31 -2.83
CA SER A 75 13.42 6.28 -3.74
C SER A 75 12.95 5.05 -2.97
N LEU A 76 11.82 5.19 -2.28
CA LEU A 76 11.24 4.19 -1.41
C LEU A 76 9.78 3.94 -1.78
N LEU A 77 9.44 2.66 -1.91
CA LEU A 77 8.09 2.15 -2.07
C LEU A 77 7.87 1.06 -1.01
N ALA A 78 6.86 1.22 -0.16
CA ALA A 78 6.60 0.29 0.95
C ALA A 78 5.10 0.06 1.18
N GLN A 79 4.77 -0.98 1.93
CA GLN A 79 3.40 -1.30 2.39
C GLN A 79 3.39 -1.45 3.92
N ARG A 80 2.21 -1.37 4.53
CA ARG A 80 2.05 -1.55 5.98
C ARG A 80 2.23 -3.02 6.38
N LEU A 81 2.79 -3.24 7.57
CA LEU A 81 2.69 -4.54 8.25
C LEU A 81 1.29 -4.64 8.88
N THR A 82 0.47 -5.59 8.42
CA THR A 82 -0.89 -5.83 8.91
C THR A 82 -1.09 -7.27 9.30
#